data_AF-A0A7G3UWA3-F1
#
_entry.id   AF-A0A7G3UWA3-F1
#
_cell.length_a   1.000
_cell.length_b   1.000
_cell.length_c   1.000
_cell.angle_alpha   90.00
_cell.angle_beta   90.00
_cell.angle_gamma   90.00
#
_symmetry.space_group_name_H-M   'P 1'
#
loop_
_entity.id
_entity.type
_entity.pdbx_description
1 polymer ?
#
loop_
_entity_poly.entity_id
_entity_poly.type
_entity_poly.pdbx_seq_one_letter_code
_entity_poly.pdbx_strand_id
1 'polypeptide(L)'
;VVSPFPSAGRWEREVWDMSGVSSINHPDLRRISTDHGFEGHPLRKDFPLSGYVEVRYDDPEKRVVSEPIEMTQEFRYFDSASPWEQRSDG
;
A
#
# COMPACT_ATOMS: atom_id res chain seq x y z
N VAL A 1 -3.63 -12.89 -17.45
CA VAL A 1 -4.90 -13.17 -18.19
C VAL A 1 -5.43 -11.97 -18.98
N VAL A 2 -4.61 -10.95 -19.22
CA VAL A 2 -4.99 -9.78 -20.03
C VAL A 2 -5.34 -10.12 -21.49
N SER A 3 -4.72 -11.14 -22.08
CA SER A 3 -5.00 -11.55 -23.48
C SER A 3 -6.47 -11.95 -23.72
N PRO A 4 -7.07 -12.86 -22.92
CA PRO A 4 -8.51 -13.14 -23.03
C PRO A 4 -9.41 -12.07 -22.40
N PHE A 5 -8.93 -11.34 -21.38
CA PHE A 5 -9.73 -10.37 -20.63
C PHE A 5 -9.00 -9.03 -20.51
N PRO A 6 -9.23 -8.07 -21.43
CA PRO A 6 -8.58 -6.76 -21.38
C PRO A 6 -8.87 -5.98 -20.08
N SER A 7 -10.04 -6.18 -19.47
CA SER A 7 -10.42 -5.57 -18.19
C SER A 7 -9.54 -6.04 -17.02
N ALA A 8 -8.89 -7.19 -17.12
CA ALA A 8 -8.00 -7.71 -16.08
C ALA A 8 -6.71 -6.89 -15.95
N GLY A 9 -6.31 -6.11 -16.97
CA GLY A 9 -5.05 -5.36 -16.93
C GLY A 9 -4.96 -4.36 -15.77
N ARG A 10 -6.07 -3.67 -15.42
CA ARG A 10 -6.09 -2.76 -14.27
C ARG A 10 -5.90 -3.52 -12.95
N TRP A 11 -6.57 -4.65 -12.79
CA TRP A 11 -6.52 -5.47 -11.59
C TRP A 11 -5.17 -6.15 -11.39
N GLU A 12 -4.56 -6.68 -12.46
CA GLU A 12 -3.21 -7.25 -12.40
C GLU A 12 -2.18 -6.19 -11.98
N ARG A 13 -2.32 -4.94 -12.45
CA ARG A 13 -1.48 -3.82 -12.00
C ARG A 13 -1.73 -3.41 -10.56
N GLU A 14 -2.97 -3.41 -10.10
CA GLU A 14 -3.33 -3.09 -8.72
C GLU A 14 -2.75 -4.11 -7.73
N VAL A 15 -2.84 -5.41 -8.06
CA VAL A 15 -2.25 -6.48 -7.25
C VAL A 15 -0.72 -6.35 -7.22
N TRP A 16 -0.09 -5.98 -8.33
CA TRP A 16 1.34 -5.70 -8.37
C TRP A 16 1.71 -4.48 -7.50
N ASP A 17 0.94 -3.39 -7.56
CA ASP A 17 1.21 -2.18 -6.80
C ASP A 17 1.07 -2.39 -5.29
N MET A 18 -0.02 -3.06 -4.88
CA MET A 18 -0.39 -3.22 -3.48
C MET A 18 0.30 -4.39 -2.78
N SER A 19 0.51 -5.50 -3.48
CA SER A 19 1.02 -6.75 -2.91
C SER A 19 2.40 -7.16 -3.46
N GLY A 20 2.82 -6.57 -4.59
CA GLY A 20 4.09 -6.88 -5.23
C GLY A 20 4.13 -8.22 -5.97
N VAL A 21 2.96 -8.76 -6.36
CA VAL A 21 2.89 -9.97 -7.19
C VAL A 21 3.04 -9.58 -8.64
N SER A 22 4.05 -10.11 -9.32
CA SER A 22 4.29 -9.83 -10.74
C SER A 22 3.55 -10.82 -11.65
N SER A 23 2.91 -10.28 -12.70
CA SER A 23 2.24 -11.06 -13.74
C SER A 23 3.14 -11.20 -14.96
N ILE A 24 3.42 -12.43 -15.38
CA ILE A 24 4.21 -12.72 -16.58
C ILE A 24 3.37 -12.39 -17.83
N ASN A 25 3.99 -11.78 -18.84
CA ASN A 25 3.37 -11.37 -20.11
C ASN A 25 2.30 -10.26 -20.02
N HIS A 26 2.32 -9.44 -18.97
CA HIS A 26 1.52 -8.21 -18.92
C HIS A 26 2.20 -7.09 -19.74
N PRO A 27 1.49 -6.37 -20.63
CA PRO A 27 2.11 -5.40 -21.54
C PRO A 27 2.61 -4.11 -20.86
N ASP A 28 1.96 -3.64 -19.80
CA ASP A 28 2.34 -2.42 -19.05
C ASP A 28 2.17 -2.63 -17.53
N LEU A 29 3.14 -3.28 -16.90
CA LEU A 29 3.12 -3.52 -15.46
C LEU A 29 3.81 -2.36 -14.72
N ARG A 30 3.02 -1.34 -14.38
CA ARG A 30 3.46 -0.17 -13.60
C ARG A 30 2.45 0.21 -12.53
N ARG A 31 2.90 1.03 -11.56
CA ARG A 31 2.08 1.47 -10.41
C ARG A 31 0.85 2.22 -10.92
N ILE A 32 -0.26 2.13 -10.20
CA ILE A 32 -1.52 2.75 -10.64
C ILE A 32 -2.22 3.50 -9.53
N SER A 33 -2.09 3.04 -8.28
CA SER A 33 -2.82 3.58 -7.14
C SER A 33 -1.89 4.33 -6.18
N THR A 34 -0.64 3.89 -6.03
CA THR A 34 0.34 4.61 -5.19
C THR A 34 1.01 5.74 -5.96
N ASP A 35 1.68 6.63 -5.22
CA ASP A 35 2.50 7.68 -5.78
C ASP A 35 3.62 7.12 -6.68
N HIS A 36 4.10 7.94 -7.61
CA HIS A 36 5.14 7.59 -8.59
C HIS A 36 6.48 7.26 -7.93
N GLY A 37 6.83 7.96 -6.85
CA GLY A 37 8.05 7.72 -6.06
C GLY A 37 7.88 6.72 -4.93
N PHE A 38 6.75 6.01 -4.86
CA PHE A 38 6.45 5.16 -3.72
C PHE A 38 7.34 3.91 -3.66
N GLU A 39 7.98 3.71 -2.50
CA GLU A 39 8.82 2.55 -2.20
C GLU A 39 8.05 1.56 -1.33
N GLY A 40 7.98 0.30 -1.77
CA GLY A 40 7.26 -0.77 -1.09
C GLY A 40 5.88 -1.11 -1.67
N HIS A 41 5.13 -1.92 -0.91
CA HIS A 41 3.83 -2.49 -1.29
C HIS A 41 2.87 -2.41 -0.07
N PRO A 42 1.90 -1.49 -0.05
CA PRO A 42 1.16 -1.12 1.16
C PRO A 42 0.36 -2.23 1.83
N LEU A 43 -0.14 -3.21 1.08
CA LEU A 43 -1.00 -4.29 1.62
C LEU A 43 -0.20 -5.49 2.13
N ARG A 44 1.14 -5.44 2.09
CA ARG A 44 1.96 -6.46 2.72
C ARG A 44 1.94 -6.34 4.24
N LYS A 45 2.02 -7.48 4.92
CA LYS A 45 1.95 -7.53 6.39
C LYS A 45 3.19 -6.94 7.08
N ASP A 46 4.32 -6.89 6.38
CA ASP A 46 5.55 -6.22 6.82
C ASP A 46 5.50 -4.69 6.66
N PHE A 47 4.56 -4.16 5.86
CA PHE A 47 4.45 -2.72 5.66
C PHE A 47 3.67 -2.07 6.82
N PRO A 48 4.24 -1.05 7.50
CA PRO A 48 3.58 -0.39 8.62
C PRO A 48 2.40 0.46 8.14
N LEU A 49 1.35 0.58 8.97
CA LEU A 49 0.15 1.35 8.62
C LEU A 49 0.47 2.82 8.30
N SER A 50 1.39 3.43 9.04
CA SER A 50 1.78 4.84 8.85
C SER A 50 2.71 5.05 7.64
N GLY A 51 3.23 3.97 7.03
CA GLY A 51 4.27 4.05 6.01
C GLY A 51 5.63 4.48 6.57
N TYR A 52 6.55 4.82 5.67
CA TYR A 52 7.93 5.18 6.02
C TYR A 52 8.24 6.67 5.87
N VAL A 53 7.46 7.39 5.06
CA VAL A 53 7.76 8.74 4.60
C VAL A 53 6.50 9.59 4.71
N GLU A 54 6.68 10.80 5.20
CA GLU A 54 5.67 11.85 5.20
C GLU A 54 6.04 12.99 4.26
N VAL A 55 5.06 13.83 3.95
CA VAL A 55 5.21 14.91 2.97
C VAL A 55 5.03 16.25 3.66
N ARG A 56 6.03 17.12 3.54
CA ARG A 56 6.03 18.48 4.10
C ARG A 56 6.28 19.51 3.00
N TYR A 57 5.69 20.69 3.13
CA TYR A 57 6.04 21.83 2.29
C TYR A 57 7.25 22.57 2.87
N ASP A 58 8.24 22.85 2.04
CA ASP A 58 9.43 23.62 2.40
C ASP A 58 9.33 25.04 1.82
N ASP A 59 9.16 26.04 2.69
CA ASP A 59 9.04 27.45 2.29
C ASP A 59 10.33 28.02 1.65
N PRO A 60 11.54 27.78 2.18
CA PRO A 60 12.80 28.18 1.54
C PRO A 60 12.96 27.62 0.12
N GLU A 61 12.75 26.32 -0.06
CA GLU A 61 12.93 25.66 -1.36
C GLU A 61 11.70 25.77 -2.27
N LYS A 62 10.58 26.25 -1.74
CA LYS A 62 9.26 26.38 -2.41
C LYS A 62 8.81 25.08 -3.08
N ARG A 63 9.09 23.95 -2.44
CA ARG A 63 8.75 22.62 -2.98
C ARG A 63 8.22 21.70 -1.90
N VAL A 64 7.57 20.64 -2.37
CA VAL A 64 7.14 19.53 -1.53
C VAL A 64 8.33 18.60 -1.33
N VAL A 65 8.68 18.33 -0.07
CA VAL A 65 9.75 17.42 0.33
C VAL A 65 9.17 16.19 1.02
N SER A 66 9.82 15.06 0.80
CA SER A 66 9.47 13.77 1.38
C SER A 66 10.50 13.43 2.45
N GLU A 67 10.08 13.36 3.71
CA GLU A 67 10.96 13.19 4.88
C GLU A 67 10.57 11.89 5.63
N PRO A 68 11.50 11.25 6.37
CA PRO A 68 11.15 10.12 7.22
C PRO A 68 10.05 10.49 8.22
N ILE A 69 9.11 9.59 8.45
CA ILE A 69 7.93 9.90 9.27
C ILE A 69 8.29 10.17 10.74
N GLU A 70 7.80 11.29 11.27
CA GLU A 70 7.87 11.62 12.70
C GLU A 70 6.46 11.83 13.26
N MET A 71 5.95 10.81 13.97
CA MET A 71 4.63 10.89 14.60
C MET A 71 4.74 11.47 16.02
N THR A 72 3.98 12.55 16.29
CA THR A 72 3.84 13.10 17.66
C THR A 72 3.12 12.14 18.61
N GLN A 73 2.25 11.28 18.08
CA GLN A 73 1.59 10.20 18.80
C GLN A 73 1.66 8.92 17.96
N GLU A 74 2.12 7.82 18.56
CA GLU A 74 2.15 6.51 17.92
C GLU A 74 0.73 5.94 17.65
N PHE A 75 0.64 5.08 16.64
CA PHE A 75 -0.57 4.32 16.37
C PHE A 75 -0.82 3.30 17.49
N ARG A 76 -2.02 3.33 18.09
CA ARG A 76 -2.41 2.39 19.14
C ARG A 76 -3.25 1.26 18.56
N TYR A 77 -2.71 0.05 18.61
CA TYR A 77 -3.47 -1.16 18.30
C TYR A 77 -4.27 -1.59 19.53
N PHE A 78 -5.60 -1.59 19.41
CA PHE A 78 -6.49 -2.07 20.46
C PHE A 78 -6.97 -3.47 20.11
N ASP A 79 -6.67 -4.44 20.96
CA ASP A 79 -7.23 -5.78 20.85
C ASP A 79 -8.59 -5.83 21.56
N SER A 80 -9.65 -5.60 20.80
CA SER A 80 -11.04 -5.68 21.29
C SER A 80 -11.63 -7.08 21.13
N ALA A 81 -10.84 -8.09 20.76
CA ALA A 81 -11.34 -9.43 20.54
C ALA A 81 -11.87 -10.01 21.86
N SER A 82 -13.14 -10.43 21.86
CA SER A 82 -13.72 -11.16 22.99
C SER A 82 -13.06 -12.54 23.07
N PRO A 83 -12.55 -12.96 24.24
CA PRO A 83 -11.99 -14.30 24.42
C PRO A 83 -12.99 -15.43 24.10
N TRP A 84 -14.29 -15.13 24.12
CA TRP A 84 -15.39 -16.10 24.12
C TRP A 84 -16.06 -16.31 22.75
N GLU A 85 -15.78 -15.45 21.77
CA GLU A 85 -16.27 -15.61 20.38
C GLU A 85 -15.16 -16.19 19.51
N GLN A 86 -14.72 -17.40 19.86
CA GLN A 86 -13.80 -18.18 19.03
C GLN A 86 -14.57 -19.33 18.40
N ARG A 87 -15.44 -18.97 17.43
CA ARG A 87 -16.26 -19.85 16.58
C ARG A 87 -17.52 -20.43 17.25
N SER A 88 -18.68 -20.05 16.73
CA SER A 88 -19.80 -20.97 16.58
C SER A 88 -19.73 -21.51 15.16
N ASP A 89 -19.20 -22.71 15.04
CA ASP A 89 -18.98 -23.47 13.82
C ASP A 89 -20.31 -23.63 13.06
N GLY A 90 -20.27 -23.36 11.76
CA GLY A 90 -21.28 -23.74 10.78
C GLY A 90 -20.60 -24.47 9.63
#